data_AF-W7SGL0-F1
#
_entry.id   AF-W7SGL0-F1
#
_cell.length_a   1.000
_cell.length_b   1.000
_cell.length_c   1.000
_cell.angle_alpha   90.00
_cell.angle_beta   90.00
_cell.angle_gamma   90.00
#
_symmetry.space_group_name_H-M   'P 1'
#
loop_
_entity.id
_entity.type
_entity.pdbx_description
1 polymer ?
#
loop_
_entity_poly.entity_id
_entity_poly.type
_entity_poly.pdbx_seq_one_letter_code
_entity_poly.pdbx_strand_id
1 'polypeptide(L)'
;MADTEHQGLRERKKLQTWRNIRAAAFRLIEERGYDAVSVEDIAAAAEVSRSTMFNYFPSKEAIVLDPDPEAPSVWRALLRDHRDDEPLW
;
A
#
# COMPACT_ATOMS: atom_id res chain seq x y z
N MET A 1 -21.27 17.25 -11.22
CA MET A 1 -20.39 16.32 -11.96
C MET A 1 -18.91 16.58 -11.70
N ALA A 2 -18.43 17.83 -11.66
CA ALA A 2 -17.01 18.12 -11.38
C ALA A 2 -16.50 17.65 -9.99
N ASP A 3 -17.33 17.70 -8.94
CA ASP A 3 -16.94 17.24 -7.60
C ASP A 3 -16.62 15.75 -7.53
N THR A 4 -17.38 14.91 -8.25
CA THR A 4 -17.18 13.45 -8.27
C THR A 4 -15.87 13.08 -8.97
N GLU A 5 -15.49 13.79 -10.04
CA GLU A 5 -14.20 13.60 -10.71
C GLU A 5 -13.02 14.05 -9.84
N HIS A 6 -13.15 15.20 -9.15
CA HIS A 6 -12.11 15.69 -8.24
C HIS A 6 -11.92 14.77 -7.03
N GLN A 7 -13.02 14.26 -6.45
CA GLN A 7 -12.97 13.24 -5.40
C GLN A 7 -12.25 11.97 -5.89
N GLY A 8 -12.54 11.51 -7.10
CA GLY A 8 -11.87 10.35 -7.70
C GLY A 8 -10.35 10.56 -7.89
N LEU A 9 -9.92 11.73 -8.38
CA LEU A 9 -8.49 12.03 -8.52
C LEU A 9 -7.76 12.03 -7.17
N ARG A 10 -8.39 12.58 -6.12
CA ARG A 10 -7.78 12.66 -4.79
C ARG A 10 -7.60 11.28 -4.17
N GLU A 11 -8.63 10.43 -4.25
CA GLU A 11 -8.53 9.06 -3.72
C GLU A 11 -7.48 8.23 -4.48
N ARG A 12 -7.41 8.36 -5.82
CA ARG A 12 -6.36 7.71 -6.61
C ARG A 12 -4.96 8.14 -6.20
N LYS A 13 -4.72 9.44 -6.02
CA LYS A 13 -3.43 9.97 -5.55
C LYS A 13 -3.08 9.46 -4.15
N LYS A 14 -4.08 9.39 -3.26
CA LYS A 14 -3.91 8.87 -1.91
C LYS A 14 -3.46 7.41 -1.95
N LEU A 15 -4.14 6.57 -2.73
CA LEU A 15 -3.78 5.16 -2.87
C LEU A 15 -2.41 4.97 -3.53
N GLN A 16 -2.08 5.77 -4.56
CA GLN A 16 -0.76 5.72 -5.18
C GLN A 16 0.35 6.04 -4.17
N THR A 17 0.14 7.05 -3.32
CA THR A 17 1.10 7.42 -2.27
C THR A 17 1.26 6.29 -1.25
N TRP A 18 0.15 5.69 -0.80
CA TRP A 18 0.18 4.52 0.08
C TRP A 18 0.99 3.36 -0.53
N ARG A 19 0.76 3.05 -1.81
CA ARG A 19 1.48 1.99 -2.55
C ARG A 19 2.97 2.29 -2.69
N ASN A 20 3.33 3.53 -3.00
CA ASN A 20 4.74 3.94 -3.15
C ASN A 20 5.52 3.77 -1.83
N ILE A 21 4.94 4.20 -0.72
CA ILE A 21 5.54 4.04 0.61
C ILE A 21 5.75 2.55 0.93
N ARG A 22 4.71 1.72 0.68
CA ARG A 22 4.77 0.28 0.96
C ARG A 22 5.78 -0.46 0.09
N ALA A 23 5.82 -0.15 -1.20
CA ALA A 23 6.80 -0.72 -2.13
C ALA A 23 8.24 -0.34 -1.77
N ALA A 24 8.49 0.93 -1.41
CA ALA A 24 9.79 1.38 -0.96
C ALA A 24 10.25 0.65 0.32
N ALA A 25 9.33 0.47 1.29
CA ALA A 25 9.61 -0.25 2.51
C ALA A 25 9.98 -1.72 2.24
N PHE A 26 9.17 -2.45 1.48
CA PHE A 26 9.46 -3.84 1.17
C PHE A 26 10.77 -4.03 0.43
N ARG A 27 11.06 -3.17 -0.57
CA ARG A 27 12.32 -3.20 -1.29
C ARG A 27 13.52 -3.01 -0.36
N LEU A 28 13.49 -2.00 0.51
CA LEU A 28 14.59 -1.74 1.43
C LEU A 28 14.75 -2.87 2.47
N ILE A 29 13.63 -3.40 2.97
CA ILE A 29 13.63 -4.50 3.94
C ILE A 29 14.20 -5.77 3.31
N GLU A 30 13.88 -6.04 2.05
CA GLU A 30 14.45 -7.16 1.29
C GLU A 30 15.96 -6.97 1.06
N GLU A 31 16.39 -5.76 0.72
CA GLU A 31 17.81 -5.45 0.46
C GLU A 31 18.69 -5.46 1.73
N ARG A 32 18.17 -5.01 2.88
CA ARG A 32 18.99 -4.68 4.06
C ARG A 32 18.57 -5.42 5.34
N GLY A 33 17.42 -6.09 5.33
CA GLY A 33 16.79 -6.65 6.51
C GLY A 33 15.92 -5.64 7.26
N TYR A 34 14.92 -6.16 7.99
CA TYR A 34 13.89 -5.35 8.65
C TYR A 34 14.46 -4.34 9.66
N ASP A 35 15.35 -4.79 10.54
CA ASP A 35 15.88 -3.97 11.64
C ASP A 35 16.80 -2.84 11.15
N ALA A 36 17.46 -3.04 10.02
CA ALA A 36 18.39 -2.06 9.44
C ALA A 36 17.69 -0.90 8.71
N VAL A 37 16.40 -1.01 8.42
CA VAL A 37 15.63 0.00 7.69
C VAL A 37 14.93 0.94 8.66
N SER A 38 15.19 2.24 8.53
CA SER A 38 14.53 3.29 9.30
C SER A 38 13.29 3.86 8.60
N VAL A 39 12.45 4.56 9.36
CA VAL A 39 11.30 5.31 8.81
C VAL A 39 11.78 6.41 7.86
N GLU A 40 12.93 7.00 8.15
CA GLU A 40 13.59 8.01 7.34
C GLU A 40 14.04 7.48 5.98
N ASP A 41 14.64 6.28 5.94
CA ASP A 41 15.04 5.62 4.70
C ASP A 41 13.82 5.36 3.81
N ILE A 42 12.73 4.87 4.41
CA ILE A 42 11.48 4.59 3.70
C ILE A 42 10.88 5.87 3.13
N ALA A 43 10.76 6.92 3.94
CA ALA A 43 10.19 8.19 3.51
C ALA A 43 11.03 8.81 2.37
N ALA A 44 12.36 8.78 2.47
CA ALA A 44 13.26 9.25 1.43
C ALA A 44 13.11 8.43 0.13
N ALA A 45 13.10 7.10 0.23
CA ALA A 45 12.96 6.22 -0.93
C ALA A 45 11.58 6.28 -1.59
N ALA A 46 10.54 6.67 -0.85
CA ALA A 46 9.19 6.90 -1.37
C ALA A 46 8.95 8.35 -1.84
N GLU A 47 9.96 9.22 -1.76
CA GLU A 47 9.89 10.64 -2.12
C GLU A 47 8.79 11.41 -1.35
N VAL A 48 8.63 11.10 -0.07
CA VAL A 48 7.67 11.77 0.81
C VAL A 48 8.33 12.31 2.08
N SER A 49 7.68 13.28 2.72
CA SER A 49 8.11 13.69 4.06
C SER A 49 7.81 12.61 5.10
N ARG A 50 8.53 12.62 6.21
CA ARG A 50 8.24 11.75 7.36
C ARG A 50 6.81 11.93 7.87
N SER A 51 6.33 13.18 7.93
CA SER A 51 4.95 13.47 8.34
C SER A 51 3.93 12.90 7.35
N THR A 52 4.21 12.99 6.05
CA THR A 52 3.37 12.37 5.02
C THR A 52 3.32 10.86 5.21
N MET A 53 4.47 10.20 5.43
CA MET A 53 4.51 8.76 5.70
C MET A 53 3.66 8.39 6.93
N PHE A 54 3.78 9.14 8.03
CA PHE A 54 2.97 8.93 9.23
C PHE A 54 1.47 9.18 9.05
N ASN A 55 1.06 10.02 8.08
CA ASN A 55 -0.35 10.19 7.74
C ASN A 55 -0.96 8.94 7.08
N TYR A 56 -0.12 8.06 6.49
CA TYR A 56 -0.57 6.79 5.90
C TYR A 56 -0.34 5.61 6.83
N PHE A 57 0.82 5.56 7.51
CA PHE A 57 1.19 4.44 8.37
C PHE A 57 1.74 4.95 9.70
N PRO A 58 1.19 4.54 10.85
CA PRO A 58 1.65 5.02 12.15
C PRO A 58 3.06 4.54 12.52
N SER A 59 3.57 3.48 11.89
CA SER A 59 4.90 2.94 12.15
C SER A 59 5.43 2.10 10.97
N LYS A 60 6.69 1.65 11.04
CA LYS A 60 7.30 0.74 10.06
C LYS A 60 6.60 -0.63 10.05
N GLU A 61 6.27 -1.14 11.23
CA GLU A 61 5.51 -2.39 11.43
C GLU A 61 4.16 -2.33 10.73
N ALA A 62 3.46 -1.19 10.84
CA ALA A 62 2.16 -1.01 10.21
C ALA A 62 2.25 -1.11 8.68
N ILE A 63 3.33 -0.66 8.04
CA ILE A 63 3.50 -0.79 6.57
C ILE A 63 3.50 -2.26 6.12
N VAL A 64 4.15 -3.12 6.90
CA VAL A 64 4.27 -4.55 6.59
C VAL A 64 2.94 -5.26 6.81
N LEU A 65 2.24 -4.91 7.89
CA LEU A 65 1.01 -5.58 8.33
C LEU A 65 -0.26 -5.07 7.64
N ASP A 66 -0.26 -3.82 7.15
CA ASP A 66 -1.44 -3.20 6.53
C ASP A 66 -1.71 -3.78 5.13
N PRO A 67 -2.87 -4.42 4.89
CA PRO A 67 -3.22 -4.95 3.58
C PRO A 67 -3.49 -3.84 2.56
N ASP A 68 -3.36 -4.14 1.26
CA ASP A 68 -3.77 -3.20 0.21
C ASP A 68 -5.28 -2.86 0.37
N PRO A 69 -5.66 -1.57 0.46
CA PRO A 69 -7.06 -1.16 0.59
C PRO A 69 -7.97 -1.70 -0.51
N GLU A 70 -7.43 -1.95 -1.71
CA GLU A 70 -8.17 -2.51 -2.83
C GLU A 70 -8.12 -4.04 -2.88
N ALA A 71 -7.29 -4.70 -2.06
CA ALA A 71 -7.18 -6.16 -2.06
C ALA A 71 -8.55 -6.86 -1.94
N PRO A 72 -9.48 -6.45 -1.04
CA PRO A 72 -10.80 -7.08 -0.97
C PRO A 72 -11.59 -6.99 -2.28
N SER A 73 -11.43 -5.92 -3.03
CA SER A 73 -12.10 -5.72 -4.33
C SER A 73 -11.49 -6.58 -5.41
N VAL A 74 -10.15 -6.65 -5.46
CA VAL A 74 -9.40 -7.50 -6.38
C VAL A 74 -9.72 -8.97 -6.12
N TRP A 75 -9.64 -9.42 -4.86
CA TRP A 75 -9.98 -10.79 -4.48
C TRP A 75 -11.42 -11.14 -4.85
N ARG A 76 -12.39 -10.25 -4.58
CA ARG A 76 -13.79 -10.47 -5.00
C ARG A 76 -13.96 -10.59 -6.51
N ALA A 77 -13.21 -9.82 -7.29
CA ALA A 77 -13.26 -9.90 -8.75
C ALA A 77 -12.67 -11.22 -9.26
N LEU A 78 -11.52 -11.64 -8.72
CA LEU A 78 -10.87 -12.90 -9.07
C LEU A 78 -11.74 -14.11 -8.66
N LEU A 79 -12.30 -14.10 -7.44
CA LEU A 79 -13.18 -15.17 -6.96
C LEU A 79 -14.48 -15.29 -7.76
N ARG A 80 -14.97 -14.19 -8.35
CA ARG A 80 -16.16 -14.23 -9.23
C ARG A 80 -15.86 -14.94 -10.56
N ASP A 81 -14.63 -14.85 -11.03
CA ASP A 81 -14.16 -15.48 -12.28
C ASP A 81 -13.65 -16.92 -12.04
N HIS A 82 -13.41 -17.27 -10.77
CA HIS A 82 -13.07 -18.63 -10.36
C HIS A 82 -14.27 -19.55 -10.58
N ARG A 83 -14.10 -20.60 -11.39
CA ARG A 83 -15.09 -21.68 -11.50
C ARG A 83 -15.02 -22.52 -10.23
N ASP A 84 -16.18 -22.87 -9.65
CA ASP A 84 -16.32 -23.44 -8.29
C ASP A 84 -15.70 -24.85 -8.08
N ASP A 85 -14.93 -25.39 -9.02
CA ASP A 85 -14.59 -26.81 -9.10
C ASP A 85 -13.26 -27.24 -8.44
N GLU A 86 -12.51 -26.34 -7.78
CA GLU A 86 -11.24 -26.72 -7.11
C GLU A 86 -11.29 -26.45 -5.58
N PRO A 87 -11.18 -27.49 -4.73
CA PRO A 87 -11.13 -27.30 -3.29
C PRO A 87 -9.84 -26.58 -2.89
N LEU A 88 -9.94 -25.61 -1.98
CA LEU A 88 -8.81 -24.86 -1.42
C LEU A 88 -8.05 -25.64 -0.31
N TRP A 89 -7.94 -26.96 -0.48
CA TRP A 89 -7.17 -27.87 0.39
C TRP A 89 -6.90 -29.20 -0.29
#